data_AF-C4IGU0-F1
#
_entry.id   AF-C4IGU0-F1
#
_cell.length_a   1.000
_cell.length_b   1.000
_cell.length_c   1.000
_cell.angle_alpha   90.00
_cell.angle_beta   90.00
_cell.angle_gamma   90.00
#
_symmetry.space_group_name_H-M   'P 1'
#
loop_
_entity.id
_entity.type
_entity.pdbx_description
1 polymer ?
#
loop_
_entity_poly.entity_id
_entity_poly.type
_entity_poly.pdbx_seq_one_letter_code
_entity_poly.pdbx_strand_id
1 'polypeptide(L)' 'MDICKTITLKEFDKRFIRVRQGYEDKLTGRIFYCPYDLGFNIDQDDCLKARECKECWNEVRDYLRFRDEQ' A
#
# COMPACT_ATOMS: atom_id res chain seq x y z
N MET A 1 12.50 7.27 -4.83
CA MET A 1 12.27 7.35 -3.37
C MET A 1 11.14 6.40 -3.08
N ASP A 2 11.43 5.27 -2.43
CA ASP A 2 10.42 4.24 -2.13
C ASP A 2 9.60 4.68 -0.91
N ILE A 3 8.30 4.94 -1.11
CA ILE A 3 7.41 5.42 -0.03
C ILE A 3 7.29 4.37 1.07
N CYS A 4 7.34 3.08 0.72
CA CYS A 4 7.30 1.95 1.65
C CYS A 4 8.35 2.00 2.77
N LYS A 5 9.50 2.65 2.56
CA LYS A 5 10.61 2.67 3.54
C LYS A 5 10.45 3.76 4.58
N THR A 6 9.70 4.82 4.29
CA THR A 6 9.63 6.02 5.14
C THR A 6 8.24 6.27 5.71
N ILE A 7 7.17 5.80 5.05
CA ILE A 7 5.81 6.11 5.50
C ILE A 7 5.40 5.22 6.67
N THR A 8 4.89 5.79 7.76
CA THR A 8 4.25 5.05 8.86
C THR A 8 2.83 4.62 8.48
N LEU A 9 2.24 3.65 9.20
CA LEU A 9 0.84 3.27 9.03
C LEU A 9 -0.08 4.48 9.23
N LYS A 10 0.21 5.30 10.25
CA LYS A 10 -0.57 6.52 10.54
C LYS A 10 -0.49 7.53 9.41
N GLU A 11 0.68 7.74 8.82
CA GLU A 11 0.82 8.61 7.67
C GLU A 11 0.17 8.02 6.42
N PHE A 12 0.26 6.70 6.23
CA PHE A 12 -0.40 6.01 5.14
C PHE A 12 -1.92 6.24 5.20
N ASP A 13 -2.54 6.01 6.36
CA ASP A 13 -3.98 6.22 6.59
C ASP A 13 -4.41 7.69 6.41
N LYS A 14 -3.53 8.64 6.69
CA LYS A 14 -3.81 10.07 6.52
C LYS A 14 -3.67 10.51 5.05
N ARG A 15 -2.64 10.02 4.37
CA ARG A 15 -2.23 10.44 3.02
C ARG A 15 -3.02 9.72 1.93
N PHE A 16 -3.31 8.44 2.12
CA PHE A 16 -3.92 7.60 1.11
C PHE A 16 -5.40 7.33 1.42
N ILE A 17 -6.28 7.57 0.44
CA ILE A 17 -7.71 7.24 0.55
C ILE A 17 -7.98 6.02 -0.31
N ARG A 18 -8.72 5.05 0.23
CA ARG A 18 -9.17 3.92 -0.58
C ARG A 18 -10.16 4.39 -1.65
N VAL A 19 -9.84 4.14 -2.92
CA VAL A 19 -10.67 4.46 -4.08
C VAL A 19 -10.80 3.22 -4.97
N ARG A 20 -12.02 2.69 -5.11
CA ARG A 20 -12.29 1.46 -5.88
C ARG A 20 -11.38 0.30 -5.45
N GLN A 21 -10.47 -0.14 -6.33
CA GLN A 21 -9.53 -1.24 -6.11
C GLN A 21 -8.13 -0.78 -5.66
N GLY A 22 -7.93 0.52 -5.47
CA GLY A 22 -6.62 1.09 -5.14
C GLY A 22 -6.69 2.17 -4.08
N TYR A 23 -5.60 2.94 -3.98
CA TYR A 23 -5.46 4.06 -3.07
C TYR A 23 -5.06 5.34 -3.82
N GLU A 24 -5.79 6.42 -3.57
CA GLU A 24 -5.47 7.75 -4.05
C GLU A 24 -4.55 8.45 -3.04
N ASP A 25 -3.39 8.91 -3.51
CA ASP A 25 -2.51 9.78 -2.75
C ASP A 25 -3.02 11.22 -2.79
N LYS A 26 -3.48 11.75 -1.64
CA LYS A 26 -3.97 13.13 -1.55
C LYS A 26 -2.92 14.19 -1.87
N LEU A 27 -1.62 13.88 -1.75
CA LEU A 27 -0.57 14.86 -2.04
C LEU A 27 -0.34 15.05 -3.54
N THR A 28 -0.48 13.98 -4.31
CA THR A 28 -0.20 14.00 -5.76
C THR A 28 -1.45 13.88 -6.62
N GLY A 29 -2.59 13.52 -6.04
CA GLY A 29 -3.84 13.19 -6.75
C GLY A 29 -3.75 11.90 -7.57
N ARG A 30 -2.67 11.12 -7.42
CA ARG A 30 -2.44 9.91 -8.20
C ARG A 30 -3.08 8.70 -7.52
N ILE A 31 -3.76 7.88 -8.31
CA ILE A 31 -4.32 6.60 -7.88
C ILE A 31 -3.29 5.49 -8.12
N PHE A 32 -3.01 4.72 -7.08
CA PHE A 32 -2.14 3.56 -7.09
C PHE A 32 -3.01 2.31 -6.95
N TYR A 33 -2.93 1.41 -7.94
CA TYR A 33 -3.67 0.15 -7.93
C TYR A 33 -2.84 -0.99 -7.36
N CYS A 34 -1.51 -0.89 -7.45
CA CYS A 34 -0.58 -1.89 -6.94
C CYS A 34 0.31 -1.29 -5.84
N PRO A 35 0.53 -2.00 -4.72
CA PRO A 35 1.53 -1.65 -3.73
C PRO A 35 2.95 -1.54 -4.28
N TYR A 36 3.29 -2.31 -5.31
CA TYR A 36 4.60 -2.27 -5.97
C TYR A 36 4.96 -0.86 -6.46
N ASP A 37 4.00 -0.11 -6.97
CA ASP A 37 4.19 1.27 -7.44
C ASP A 37 4.61 2.24 -6.32
N LEU A 38 4.36 1.87 -5.06
CA LEU A 38 4.76 2.62 -3.86
C LEU A 38 6.07 2.09 -3.26
N GLY A 39 6.67 1.07 -3.89
CA GLY A 39 7.91 0.42 -3.48
C GLY A 39 7.74 -0.78 -2.54
N PHE A 40 6.50 -1.20 -2.23
CA PHE A 40 6.30 -2.43 -1.44
C PHE A 40 6.73 -3.65 -2.24
N ASN A 41 7.32 -4.64 -1.58
CA ASN A 41 7.77 -5.88 -2.21
C ASN A 41 6.60 -6.87 -2.35
N ILE A 42 5.51 -6.41 -2.99
CA ILE A 42 4.31 -7.18 -3.34
C ILE A 42 4.13 -6.98 -4.83
N ASP A 43 4.44 -7.99 -5.63
CA ASP A 43 4.40 -7.88 -7.08
C ASP A 43 3.11 -8.45 -7.68
N GLN A 44 2.97 -8.36 -9.00
CA GLN A 44 1.77 -8.80 -9.69
C GLN A 44 1.55 -10.32 -9.55
N ASP A 45 2.60 -11.13 -9.43
CA ASP A 45 2.51 -12.58 -9.24
C ASP A 45 1.95 -12.92 -7.86
N ASP A 46 2.37 -12.21 -6.81
CA ASP A 46 1.76 -12.30 -5.47
C ASP A 46 0.27 -11.91 -5.52
N CYS A 47 -0.05 -10.85 -6.25
CA CYS A 47 -1.42 -10.36 -6.36
C CYS A 47 -2.31 -11.21 -7.29
N LEU A 48 -1.72 -12.06 -8.16
CA LEU A 48 -2.44 -13.08 -8.94
C LEU A 48 -2.68 -14.36 -8.14
N LYS A 49 -1.83 -14.64 -7.13
CA LYS A 49 -2.02 -15.74 -6.16
C LYS A 49 -3.05 -15.37 -5.10
N ALA A 50 -3.02 -14.12 -4.64
CA ALA A 50 -4.08 -13.55 -3.82
C ALA A 50 -5.33 -13.41 -4.69
N ARG A 51 -6.45 -14.05 -4.31
CA ARG A 51 -7.65 -14.11 -5.16
C ARG A 51 -8.28 -12.73 -5.37
N GLU A 52 -7.96 -11.76 -4.51
CA GLU A 52 -8.49 -10.41 -4.55
C GLU A 52 -7.40 -9.34 -4.34
N CYS A 53 -7.35 -8.30 -5.18
CA CYS A 53 -6.41 -7.16 -5.01
C CYS A 53 -6.55 -6.45 -3.65
N LYS A 54 -7.66 -6.66 -2.94
CA LYS A 54 -7.87 -6.16 -1.58
C LYS A 54 -6.91 -6.81 -0.57
N GLU A 55 -6.51 -8.06 -0.79
CA GLU A 55 -5.58 -8.77 0.08
C GLU A 55 -4.17 -8.15 0.02
N CYS A 56 -3.71 -7.78 -1.18
CA CYS A 56 -2.41 -7.12 -1.40
C CYS A 56 -2.29 -5.82 -0.57
N TRP A 57 -3.38 -5.06 -0.40
CA TRP A 57 -3.39 -3.85 0.43
C TRP A 57 -3.52 -4.12 1.93
N ASN A 58 -4.08 -5.26 2.33
CA ASN A 58 -4.08 -5.66 3.74
C ASN A 58 -2.65 -6.01 4.18
N GLU A 59 -1.91 -6.75 3.34
CA GLU A 59 -0.50 -7.08 3.60
C GLU A 59 0.38 -5.83 3.76
N VAL A 60 0.16 -4.80 2.94
CA VAL A 60 0.81 -3.50 3.13
C VAL A 60 0.56 -2.95 4.53
N ARG A 61 -0.69 -2.95 4.98
CA ARG A 61 -1.06 -2.41 6.29
C ARG A 61 -0.48 -3.24 7.42
N ASP A 62 -0.50 -4.57 7.31
CA ASP A 62 0.09 -5.47 8.30
C ASP A 62 1.62 -5.31 8.37
N TYR A 63 2.29 -5.17 7.23
CA TYR A 63 3.72 -4.85 7.17
C TYR A 63 4.02 -3.51 7.86
N LEU A 64 3.29 -2.45 7.53
CA LEU A 64 3.48 -1.14 8.14
C LEU A 64 3.20 -1.17 9.64
N ARG A 65 2.17 -1.92 10.07
CA ARG A 65 1.85 -2.11 11.49
C ARG A 65 2.99 -2.81 12.23
N PHE A 66 3.43 -3.96 11.72
CA PHE A 66 4.51 -4.72 12.33
C PHE A 66 5.81 -3.91 12.43
N ARG A 67 6.13 -3.13 11.39
CA ARG A 67 7.32 -2.28 11.36
C ARG A 67 7.21 -1.09 12.32
N ASP A 68 6.03 -0.49 12.47
CA ASP A 68 5.81 0.63 13.39
C ASP A 68 5.74 0.20 14.87
N GLU A 69 5.46 -1.08 15.14
CA GLU A 69 5.44 -1.69 16.49
C GLU A 69 6.85 -2.15 16.97
N GLN A 70 7.89 -2.07 16.13
CA GLN A 70 9.29 -2.35 16.48
C GLN A 70 10.11 -1.08 16.70
#